data_AF-A0A7J4R3B8-F1
#
_entry.id   AF-A0A7J4R3B8-F1
#
_cell.length_a   1.000
_cell.length_b   1.000
_cell.length_c   1.000
_cell.angle_alpha   90.00
_cell.angle_beta   90.00
_cell.angle_gamma   90.00
#
_symmetry.space_group_name_H-M   'P 1'
#
loop_
_entity.id
_entity.type
_entity.pdbx_description
1 polymer ?
#
loop_
_entity_poly.entity_id
_entity_poly.type
_entity_poly.pdbx_seq_one_letter_code
_entity_poly.pdbx_strand_id
1 'polypeptide(L)'
;MSSMDQLERSLMLLQNKTRRSILERLVREPHYPMQLAELIGVSQQAIVKHLKELERGNMVEKMKVPSEKGGPPRTIFRVCEAFSLRVDLG
;
A
#
# COMPACT_ATOMS: atom_id res chain seq x y z
N MET A 1 -13.63 -11.10 13.69
CA MET A 1 -12.20 -10.89 14.02
C MET A 1 -12.16 -10.04 15.27
N SER A 2 -11.32 -10.36 16.24
CA SER A 2 -11.17 -9.52 17.42
C SER A 2 -10.37 -8.26 17.05
N SER A 3 -10.54 -7.17 17.80
CA SER A 3 -9.75 -5.94 17.60
C SER A 3 -8.24 -6.16 17.78
N MET A 4 -7.84 -7.16 18.58
CA MET A 4 -6.45 -7.54 18.76
C MET A 4 -5.84 -8.16 17.50
N ASP A 5 -6.58 -9.02 16.80
CA ASP A 5 -6.11 -9.65 15.56
C ASP A 5 -5.84 -8.62 14.45
N GLN A 6 -6.65 -7.55 14.41
CA GLN A 6 -6.48 -6.47 13.45
C GLN A 6 -5.23 -5.63 13.75
N LEU A 7 -4.95 -5.38 15.03
CA LEU A 7 -3.75 -4.68 15.47
C LEU A 7 -2.49 -5.48 15.12
N GLU A 8 -2.44 -6.76 15.48
CA GLU A 8 -1.30 -7.64 15.17
C GLU A 8 -1.02 -7.69 13.67
N ARG A 9 -2.06 -7.87 12.84
CA ARG A 9 -1.92 -7.85 11.37
C ARG A 9 -1.36 -6.53 10.86
N SER A 10 -1.85 -5.41 11.38
CA SER A 10 -1.39 -4.07 10.98
C SER A 10 0.09 -3.88 11.33
N LEU A 11 0.50 -4.28 12.53
CA LEU A 11 1.90 -4.25 12.96
C LEU A 11 2.78 -5.17 12.08
N MET A 12 2.32 -6.40 11.80
CA MET A 12 3.02 -7.34 10.91
C MET A 12 3.20 -6.82 9.48
N LEU A 13 2.28 -5.98 8.99
CA LEU A 13 2.42 -5.33 7.68
C LEU A 13 3.38 -4.15 7.78
N LEU A 14 3.24 -3.29 8.78
CA LEU A 14 4.06 -2.08 8.92
C LEU A 14 5.53 -2.35 9.29
N GLN A 15 5.90 -3.53 9.79
CA GLN A 15 7.30 -3.84 10.12
C GLN A 15 8.27 -3.66 8.93
N ASN A 16 7.80 -3.92 7.71
CA ASN A 16 8.64 -3.86 6.51
C ASN A 16 8.77 -2.42 6.01
N LYS A 17 10.02 -1.97 5.79
CA LYS A 17 10.32 -0.61 5.33
C LYS A 17 9.70 -0.28 3.96
N THR A 18 9.75 -1.19 3.00
CA THR A 18 9.18 -0.99 1.65
C THR A 18 7.66 -0.80 1.73
N ARG A 19 6.96 -1.57 2.57
CA ARG A 19 5.51 -1.39 2.78
C ARG A 19 5.19 -0.01 3.38
N ARG A 20 5.98 0.46 4.35
CA ARG A 20 5.85 1.83 4.88
C ARG A 20 6.09 2.89 3.80
N SER A 21 7.15 2.77 3.01
CA SER A 21 7.43 3.69 1.91
C SER A 21 6.34 3.70 0.83
N ILE A 22 5.73 2.54 0.52
CA ILE A 22 4.56 2.48 -0.37
C ILE A 22 3.41 3.29 0.21
N LEU A 23 3.06 3.06 1.48
CA LEU A 23 1.98 3.79 2.13
C LEU A 23 2.25 5.31 2.17
N GLU A 24 3.47 5.73 2.49
CA GLU A 24 3.88 7.15 2.48
C GLU A 24 3.66 7.83 1.12
N ARG A 25 3.88 7.11 0.00
CA ARG A 25 3.60 7.61 -1.34
C ARG A 25 2.10 7.63 -1.63
N LEU A 26 1.39 6.55 -1.30
CA LEU A 26 -0.03 6.39 -1.60
C LEU A 26 -0.95 7.30 -0.77
N VAL A 27 -0.51 7.76 0.42
CA VAL A 27 -1.22 8.77 1.20
C VAL A 27 -1.21 10.14 0.52
N ARG A 28 -0.20 10.44 -0.30
CA ARG A 28 -0.10 11.72 -1.02
C ARG A 28 -0.93 11.71 -2.29
N GLU A 29 -0.82 10.64 -3.07
CA GLU A 29 -1.61 10.44 -4.28
C GLU A 29 -1.63 8.96 -4.70
N PRO A 30 -2.65 8.48 -5.43
CA PRO A 30 -2.67 7.14 -5.98
C PRO A 30 -1.56 6.92 -7.02
N HIS A 31 -0.92 5.75 -7.02
CA HIS A 31 0.18 5.45 -7.94
C HIS A 31 0.01 4.10 -8.65
N TYR A 32 0.61 3.99 -9.84
CA TYR A 32 0.88 2.72 -10.50
C TYR A 32 2.04 1.97 -9.81
N PRO A 33 2.08 0.62 -9.86
CA PRO A 33 3.20 -0.15 -9.33
C PRO A 33 4.57 0.26 -9.88
N MET A 34 4.64 0.66 -11.15
CA MET A 34 5.89 1.08 -11.79
C MET A 34 6.37 2.44 -11.24
N GLN A 35 5.48 3.40 -11.03
CA GLN A 35 5.85 4.69 -10.42
C GLN A 35 6.37 4.49 -8.99
N LEU A 36 5.73 3.61 -8.21
CA LEU A 36 6.22 3.26 -6.87
C LEU A 36 7.60 2.61 -6.92
N ALA A 37 7.87 1.76 -7.92
CA ALA A 37 9.17 1.13 -8.11
C ALA A 37 10.27 2.18 -8.35
N GLU A 38 9.99 3.14 -9.23
CA GLU A 38 10.91 4.26 -9.54
C GLU A 38 11.12 5.18 -8.32
N LEU A 39 10.03 5.60 -7.65
CA LEU A 39 10.08 6.54 -6.52
C LEU A 39 10.71 5.98 -5.24
N ILE A 40 10.68 4.65 -5.05
CA ILE A 40 11.21 3.97 -3.87
C ILE A 40 12.57 3.31 -4.16
N GLY A 41 12.91 3.08 -5.44
CA GLY A 41 14.18 2.44 -5.82
C GLY A 41 14.20 0.93 -5.56
N VAL A 42 13.08 0.26 -5.83
CA VAL A 42 12.91 -1.20 -5.68
C VAL A 42 12.28 -1.78 -6.94
N SER A 43 12.51 -3.07 -7.20
CA SER A 43 11.96 -3.71 -8.39
C SER A 43 10.43 -3.68 -8.41
N GLN A 44 9.85 -3.55 -9.60
CA GLN A 44 8.40 -3.59 -9.79
C GLN A 44 7.78 -4.88 -9.23
N GLN A 45 8.47 -6.01 -9.35
CA GLN A 45 8.01 -7.29 -8.81
C GLN A 45 7.91 -7.26 -7.28
N ALA A 46 8.90 -6.65 -6.60
CA ALA A 46 8.86 -6.48 -5.15
C ALA A 46 7.71 -5.56 -4.72
N ILE A 47 7.50 -4.44 -5.44
CA ILE A 47 6.36 -3.55 -5.21
C ILE A 47 5.03 -4.30 -5.35
N VAL A 48 4.83 -5.06 -6.43
CA VAL A 48 3.60 -5.84 -6.65
C VAL A 48 3.39 -6.86 -5.53
N LYS A 49 4.45 -7.51 -5.04
CA LYS A 49 4.36 -8.44 -3.90
C LYS A 49 3.87 -7.71 -2.65
N HIS A 50 4.45 -6.56 -2.33
CA HIS A 50 4.07 -5.78 -1.14
C HIS A 50 2.66 -5.18 -1.24
N LEU A 51 2.25 -4.69 -2.41
CA LEU A 51 0.89 -4.20 -2.64
C LEU A 51 -0.15 -5.30 -2.41
N LYS A 52 0.12 -6.54 -2.83
CA LYS A 52 -0.77 -7.69 -2.55
C LYS A 52 -0.89 -7.99 -1.06
N GLU A 53 0.20 -7.88 -0.31
CA GLU A 53 0.17 -8.08 1.15
C GLU A 53 -0.61 -6.97 1.85
N LEU A 54 -0.39 -5.71 1.45
CA LEU A 54 -1.13 -4.55 1.95
C LEU A 54 -2.62 -4.61 1.59
N GLU A 55 -2.97 -5.08 0.39
CA GLU A 55 -4.36 -5.25 -0.05
C GLU A 55 -5.06 -6.33 0.77
N ARG A 56 -4.41 -7.48 1.01
CA ARG A 56 -4.94 -8.51 1.92
C ARG A 56 -5.10 -8.03 3.37
N GLY A 57 -4.34 -7.02 3.75
CA GLY A 57 -4.42 -6.34 5.03
C GLY A 57 -5.43 -5.20 5.09
N ASN A 58 -6.18 -4.95 4.01
CA ASN A 58 -7.12 -3.83 3.86
C ASN A 58 -6.48 -2.44 4.05
N MET A 59 -5.16 -2.32 3.88
CA MET A 59 -4.46 -1.03 3.98
C MET A 59 -4.48 -0.25 2.67
N VAL A 60 -4.56 -0.97 1.55
CA VAL A 60 -4.65 -0.40 0.20
C VAL A 60 -5.70 -1.15 -0.62
N GLU A 61 -6.21 -0.50 -1.65
CA GLU A 61 -7.09 -1.14 -2.64
C GLU A 61 -6.66 -0.80 -4.06
N LYS A 62 -7.03 -1.69 -4.98
CA LYS A 62 -6.80 -1.51 -6.42
C LYS A 62 -7.98 -0.80 -7.07
N MET A 63 -7.69 0.14 -7.96
CA MET A 63 -8.68 0.82 -8.80
C MET A 63 -8.24 0.75 -10.25
N LYS A 64 -9.19 0.51 -11.15
CA LYS A 64 -8.95 0.61 -12.60
C LYS A 64 -9.26 2.04 -13.04
N VAL A 65 -8.27 2.67 -13.67
CA VAL A 65 -8.43 3.99 -14.29
C VAL A 65 -8.26 3.89 -15.81
N PRO A 66 -9.00 4.68 -16.59
CA PRO A 66 -8.77 4.78 -18.03
C PRO A 66 -7.30 5.14 -18.32
N SER A 67 -6.76 4.60 -19.41
CA SER A 67 -5.44 5.01 -19.86
C SER A 67 -5.54 6.35 -20.58
N GLU A 68 -4.69 7.31 -20.23
CA GLU A 68 -4.65 8.62 -20.88
C GLU A 68 -4.37 8.54 -22.39
N LYS A 69 -3.65 7.49 -22.83
CA LYS A 69 -3.26 7.27 -24.23
C LYS A 69 -4.15 6.28 -24.99
N GLY A 70 -5.36 6.00 -24.49
CA GLY A 70 -6.31 5.08 -25.15
C GLY A 70 -5.93 3.60 -25.10
N GLY A 71 -4.92 3.23 -24.29
CA GLY A 71 -4.56 1.83 -24.02
C GLY A 71 -5.51 1.14 -23.02
N PRO A 72 -5.25 -0.14 -22.68
CA PRO A 72 -6.03 -0.86 -21.68
C PRO A 72 -6.08 -0.10 -20.33
N PRO A 73 -7.19 -0.19 -19.58
CA PRO A 73 -7.29 0.42 -18.26
C PRO A 73 -6.13 0.00 -17.37
N ARG A 74 -5.55 0.97 -16.66
CA ARG A 74 -4.40 0.74 -15.78
C ARG A 74 -4.86 0.57 -14.34
N THR A 75 -4.16 -0.27 -13.60
CA THR A 75 -4.42 -0.47 -12.17
C THR A 75 -3.57 0.50 -11.35
N ILE A 76 -4.22 1.39 -10.61
CA ILE A 76 -3.60 2.18 -9.55
C ILE A 76 -3.93 1.59 -8.18
N PHE A 77 -3.15 1.97 -7.17
CA PHE A 77 -3.43 1.68 -5.78
C PHE A 77 -3.66 2.96 -5.00
N ARG A 78 -4.54 2.92 -4.00
CA ARG A 78 -4.76 3.99 -3.02
C ARG A 78 -4.88 3.40 -1.62
N VAL A 79 -4.64 4.21 -0.58
CA VAL A 79 -4.90 3.82 0.82
C VAL A 79 -6.41 3.81 1.06
N CYS A 80 -6.91 2.78 1.76
CA CYS A 80 -8.34 2.63 2.05
C CYS A 80 -8.82 3.61 3.13
N GLU A 81 -8.11 3.65 4.26
CA GLU A 81 -8.46 4.47 5.42
C GLU A 81 -7.20 4.90 6.17
N ALA A 82 -7.24 6.10 6.79
CA ALA A 82 -6.21 6.54 7.70
C ALA A 82 -6.47 5.94 9.09
N PHE A 83 -5.45 5.34 9.70
CA PHE A 83 -5.52 4.92 11.10
C PHE A 83 -4.34 5.50 11.89
N SER A 84 -4.56 5.76 13.17
CA SER A 84 -3.55 6.24 14.10
C SER A 84 -3.32 5.18 15.16
N LEU A 85 -2.05 4.79 15.34
CA LEU A 85 -1.63 3.94 16.44
C LEU A 85 -0.72 4.74 17.37
N ARG A 86 -1.14 4.92 18.62
CA ARG A 86 -0.28 5.43 19.70
C ARG A 86 0.13 4.25 20.57
N VAL A 87 1.44 4.08 20.74
CA VAL A 87 2.01 3.04 21.60
C VAL A 87 2.75 3.75 22.72
N ASP A 88 2.22 3.66 23.93
CA ASP A 88 2.87 4.15 25.13
C ASP A 88 3.59 2.96 25.78
N LEU A 89 4.91 3.10 25.97
CA LEU A 89 5.76 2.11 26.62
C LEU A 89 6.35 2.76 27.88
N GLY A 90 5.81 2.42 29.04
CA GLY A 90 6.17 2.99 30.35
C GLY A 90 5.57 2.17 31.48
#